data_AF-A0A1G8RIB1-F1
#
_entry.id   AF-A0A1G8RIB1-F1
#
_cell.length_a   1.000
_cell.length_b   1.000
_cell.length_c   1.000
_cell.angle_alpha   90.00
_cell.angle_beta   90.00
_cell.angle_gamma   90.00
#
_symmetry.space_group_name_H-M   'P 1'
#
loop_
_entity.id
_entity.type
_entity.pdbx_description
1 polymer ?
#
loop_
_entity_poly.entity_id
_entity_poly.type
_entity_poly.pdbx_seq_one_letter_code
_entity_poly.pdbx_strand_id
1 'polypeptide(L)'
;MKIIGYIALFGILSSLAVACTPSTSVISNDVVRLNQLGYYPNQEKIAVIDSGKVEEFVILDAVSGEQVFVGKSLYTAKSAWSDKTRTTLDFSAITTPGEYILKVNGASVAFPVKDSVLSPLADAALKSFYYQRTAIPIEEQYAGQWSRLAGHPDNHVLIHSSAASPNRPAGTIVSSSKGWYDAGDYNKYIVNSGYSIGLMQSIYQLFPDYFSRQKINIPESDNHTPDLLDEMHYNLDWMLTMQDPADGGVYHKLTTPFFEGFVKPVDCKQQRYIVQKSVTAALDFAAVMAQASRLFASYEKDYPGFSKRALLAAEKAYAWAEKHPEDYYNQNLLNQKFQPEIATGEYGDTHADDEFFWAATELYFSTRKEIYREEAIKKAPKVYTAPGWGNTFALGIFAWLQPDRKLNEADRRFAVSLKTELLKYADKVIQGAEQTPFHAPYGNDAKDFFWGCLAEKCLNQGVSLMYAYILTH
;
A
#
# COMPACT_ATOMS: atom_id res chain seq x y z
N MET A 1 -1.30 -91.86 63.90
CA MET A 1 -1.26 -92.39 62.52
C MET A 1 -1.38 -91.22 61.54
N LYS A 2 -0.33 -90.97 60.73
CA LYS A 2 -0.22 -90.18 59.47
C LYS A 2 -0.67 -88.69 59.47
N ILE A 3 0.25 -87.71 59.50
CA ILE A 3 0.95 -86.99 58.39
C ILE A 3 0.03 -85.97 57.67
N ILE A 4 0.09 -84.65 57.92
CA ILE A 4 0.97 -83.56 57.37
C ILE A 4 0.82 -83.29 55.86
N GLY A 5 0.56 -82.03 55.48
CA GLY A 5 0.87 -81.47 54.14
C GLY A 5 0.17 -80.14 53.77
N TYR A 6 0.84 -79.01 54.02
CA TYR A 6 0.56 -77.67 53.44
C TYR A 6 1.03 -77.57 51.98
N ILE A 7 0.31 -76.87 51.10
CA ILE A 7 0.89 -76.09 49.97
C ILE A 7 0.02 -74.85 49.71
N ALA A 8 0.65 -73.68 49.74
CA ALA A 8 0.16 -72.41 49.19
C ALA A 8 0.66 -72.22 47.76
N LEU A 9 -0.08 -71.54 46.88
CA LEU A 9 0.53 -70.81 45.76
C LEU A 9 -0.34 -69.66 45.22
N PHE A 10 0.35 -68.56 44.97
CA PHE A 10 -0.03 -67.23 44.49
C PHE A 10 -0.39 -67.14 42.99
N GLY A 11 -1.08 -66.06 42.61
CA GLY A 11 -1.02 -65.44 41.27
C GLY A 11 -2.36 -65.45 40.50
N ILE A 12 -2.83 -64.40 39.81
CA ILE A 12 -2.25 -63.14 39.32
C ILE A 12 -3.43 -62.15 39.22
N LEU A 13 -3.35 -60.96 39.83
CA LEU A 13 -4.21 -59.82 39.48
C LEU A 13 -3.62 -59.16 38.24
N SER A 14 -4.27 -59.33 37.10
CA SER A 14 -3.94 -58.60 35.87
C SER A 14 -4.55 -57.20 35.94
N SER A 15 -3.76 -56.22 36.35
CA SER A 15 -4.08 -54.80 36.18
C SER A 15 -4.03 -54.45 34.68
N LEU A 16 -5.20 -54.30 34.05
CA LEU A 16 -5.30 -53.59 32.78
C LEU A 16 -4.96 -52.12 33.02
N ALA A 17 -3.69 -51.75 32.79
CA ALA A 17 -3.32 -50.37 32.56
C ALA A 17 -3.80 -50.00 31.15
N VAL A 18 -5.01 -49.47 31.05
CA VAL A 18 -5.43 -48.71 29.87
C VAL A 18 -4.55 -47.46 29.85
N ALA A 19 -3.51 -47.48 29.01
CA ALA A 19 -2.79 -46.27 28.67
C ALA A 19 -3.77 -45.34 27.95
N CYS A 20 -4.39 -44.42 28.69
CA CYS A 20 -5.01 -43.23 28.09
C CYS A 20 -3.88 -42.43 27.44
N THR A 21 -3.57 -42.71 26.18
CA THR A 21 -2.91 -41.73 25.34
C THR A 21 -3.80 -40.49 25.33
N PRO A 22 -3.34 -39.32 25.80
CA PRO A 22 -4.14 -38.11 25.69
C PRO A 22 -4.51 -37.94 24.22
N SER A 23 -5.80 -37.95 23.93
CA SER A 23 -6.28 -37.65 22.58
C SER A 23 -5.91 -36.20 22.29
N THR A 24 -4.78 -35.97 21.64
CA THR A 24 -4.48 -34.68 21.05
C THR A 24 -5.59 -34.42 20.03
N SER A 25 -6.40 -33.39 20.29
CA SER A 25 -7.48 -33.02 19.38
C SER A 25 -6.85 -32.67 18.04
N VAL A 26 -7.09 -33.49 17.02
CA VAL A 26 -6.59 -33.25 15.67
C VAL A 26 -7.17 -31.92 15.18
N ILE A 27 -6.31 -31.01 14.75
CA ILE A 27 -6.72 -29.71 14.20
C ILE A 27 -6.53 -29.69 12.67
N SER A 28 -7.35 -28.92 11.95
CA SER A 28 -7.25 -28.77 10.49
C SER A 28 -6.00 -27.96 10.09
N ASN A 29 -5.47 -28.19 8.89
CA ASN A 29 -4.42 -27.33 8.32
C ASN A 29 -4.89 -25.86 8.21
N ASP A 30 -6.19 -25.62 7.97
CA ASP A 30 -6.75 -24.27 7.77
C ASP A 30 -6.71 -23.38 9.04
N VAL A 31 -6.51 -23.98 10.22
CA VAL A 31 -6.35 -23.20 11.46
C VAL A 31 -4.93 -22.71 11.66
N VAL A 32 -3.95 -23.20 10.89
CA VAL A 32 -2.56 -22.72 10.95
C VAL A 32 -2.42 -21.48 10.07
N ARG A 33 -2.20 -20.31 10.69
CA ARG A 33 -2.04 -19.02 10.01
C ARG A 33 -0.60 -18.58 10.07
N LEU A 34 0.00 -18.29 8.92
CA LEU A 34 1.39 -17.87 8.79
C LEU A 34 1.56 -16.99 7.55
N ASN A 35 2.76 -16.42 7.38
CA ASN A 35 3.13 -15.81 6.10
C ASN A 35 3.25 -16.91 5.04
N GLN A 36 2.29 -16.94 4.10
CA GLN A 36 2.22 -17.96 3.05
C GLN A 36 3.36 -17.87 2.03
N LEU A 37 4.11 -16.76 1.99
CA LEU A 37 5.29 -16.62 1.15
C LEU A 37 6.55 -17.19 1.80
N GLY A 38 6.60 -17.27 3.14
CA GLY A 38 7.74 -17.67 3.94
C GLY A 38 8.41 -16.53 4.71
N TYR A 39 9.66 -16.74 5.11
CA TYR A 39 10.40 -15.84 6.00
C TYR A 39 11.83 -15.56 5.52
N TYR A 40 12.36 -14.37 5.79
CA TYR A 40 13.79 -14.12 5.62
C TYR A 40 14.63 -14.84 6.68
N PRO A 41 15.92 -15.15 6.42
CA PRO A 41 16.78 -15.90 7.35
C PRO A 41 16.82 -15.32 8.76
N ASN A 42 16.96 -14.00 8.91
CA ASN A 42 17.09 -13.33 10.21
C ASN A 42 15.81 -12.63 10.68
N GLN A 43 14.67 -12.86 10.01
CA GLN A 43 13.39 -12.32 10.44
C GLN A 43 12.83 -13.11 11.61
N GLU A 44 12.01 -12.46 12.44
CA GLU A 44 11.05 -13.14 13.30
C GLU A 44 10.18 -14.11 12.48
N LYS A 45 9.94 -15.32 13.00
CA LYS A 45 9.19 -16.38 12.32
C LYS A 45 8.13 -16.92 13.25
N ILE A 46 6.91 -16.42 13.06
CA ILE A 46 5.76 -16.77 13.88
C ILE A 46 4.64 -17.31 13.01
N ALA A 47 4.00 -18.37 13.51
CA ALA A 47 2.69 -18.84 13.07
C ALA A 47 1.69 -18.75 14.23
N VAL A 48 0.41 -18.68 13.90
CA VAL A 48 -0.68 -18.58 14.86
C VAL A 48 -1.72 -19.66 14.57
N ILE A 49 -2.09 -20.41 15.59
CA ILE A 49 -3.22 -21.33 15.52
C ILE A 49 -4.50 -20.56 15.83
N ASP A 50 -5.42 -20.46 14.85
CA ASP A 50 -6.65 -19.65 14.96
C ASP A 50 -7.62 -20.15 16.04
N SER A 51 -7.61 -21.45 16.34
CA SER A 51 -8.42 -22.04 17.39
C SER A 51 -7.97 -23.47 17.71
N GLY A 52 -8.19 -23.91 18.94
CA GLY A 52 -7.86 -25.26 19.41
C GLY A 52 -6.90 -25.22 20.59
N LYS A 53 -6.75 -26.37 21.27
CA LYS A 53 -5.78 -26.50 22.36
C LYS A 53 -4.46 -27.02 21.79
N VAL A 54 -3.39 -26.23 21.89
CA VAL A 54 -2.05 -26.59 21.42
C VAL A 54 -1.06 -26.39 22.55
N GLU A 55 -0.22 -27.40 22.79
CA GLU A 55 0.79 -27.40 23.87
C GLU A 55 2.22 -27.50 23.32
N GLU A 56 2.37 -28.03 22.09
CA GLU A 56 3.66 -28.28 21.44
C GLU A 56 3.51 -28.16 19.92
N PHE A 57 4.57 -27.73 19.25
CA PHE A 57 4.73 -27.84 17.80
C PHE A 57 6.16 -28.24 17.44
N VAL A 58 6.33 -28.76 16.23
CA VAL A 58 7.61 -29.24 15.71
C VAL A 58 7.85 -28.65 14.32
N ILE A 59 9.07 -28.25 14.02
CA ILE A 59 9.52 -27.94 12.66
C ILE A 59 10.43 -29.05 12.16
N LEU A 60 10.14 -29.54 10.96
CA LEU A 60 10.96 -30.51 10.25
C LEU A 60 11.60 -29.86 9.03
N ASP A 61 12.82 -30.27 8.69
CA ASP A 61 13.37 -30.06 7.34
C ASP A 61 12.54 -30.87 6.34
N ALA A 62 12.06 -30.24 5.26
CA ALA A 62 11.16 -30.87 4.31
C ALA A 62 11.86 -31.91 3.41
N VAL A 63 13.19 -31.86 3.29
CA VAL A 63 13.98 -32.74 2.42
C VAL A 63 14.46 -33.96 3.19
N SER A 64 15.11 -33.76 4.35
CA SER A 64 15.64 -34.86 5.16
C SER A 64 14.58 -35.51 6.06
N GLY A 65 13.52 -34.77 6.39
CA GLY A 65 12.52 -35.17 7.39
C GLY A 65 13.03 -35.05 8.82
N GLU A 66 14.24 -34.51 9.03
CA GLU A 66 14.82 -34.34 10.36
C GLU A 66 14.10 -33.25 11.15
N GLN A 67 13.96 -33.47 12.44
CA GLN A 67 13.43 -32.48 13.35
C GLN A 67 14.48 -31.40 13.63
N VAL A 68 14.19 -30.17 13.23
CA VAL A 68 15.11 -29.03 13.40
C VAL A 68 14.73 -28.14 14.59
N PHE A 69 13.48 -28.17 15.04
CA PHE A 69 13.02 -27.34 16.15
C PHE A 69 11.80 -27.95 16.86
N VAL A 70 11.69 -27.71 18.17
CA VAL A 70 10.50 -28.03 18.99
C VAL A 70 10.17 -26.83 19.85
N GLY A 71 8.92 -26.36 19.79
CA GLY A 71 8.42 -25.30 20.65
C GLY A 71 7.38 -25.81 21.65
N LYS A 72 7.48 -25.36 22.90
CA LYS A 72 6.58 -25.66 24.03
C LYS A 72 6.29 -24.37 24.82
N SER A 73 5.46 -24.46 25.86
CA SER A 73 5.13 -23.32 26.74
C SER A 73 4.58 -22.12 25.97
N LEU A 74 3.60 -22.40 25.11
CA LEU A 74 3.13 -21.49 24.08
C LEU A 74 2.26 -20.38 24.67
N TYR A 75 2.46 -19.16 24.17
CA TYR A 75 1.61 -18.02 24.51
C TYR A 75 0.22 -18.17 23.88
N THR A 76 -0.82 -17.74 24.60
CA THR A 76 -2.18 -17.70 24.08
C THR A 76 -2.87 -16.37 24.37
N ALA A 77 -3.71 -15.94 23.44
CA ALA A 77 -4.48 -14.70 23.56
C ALA A 77 -5.85 -14.83 22.87
N LYS A 78 -6.74 -13.87 23.18
CA LYS A 78 -8.04 -13.68 22.55
C LYS A 78 -8.21 -12.21 22.19
N SER A 79 -8.95 -11.93 21.12
CA SER A 79 -9.42 -10.56 20.85
C SER A 79 -10.68 -10.27 21.66
N ALA A 80 -11.02 -9.00 21.84
CA ALA A 80 -12.19 -8.59 22.63
C ALA A 80 -13.54 -9.06 22.05
N TRP A 81 -13.58 -9.50 20.79
CA TRP A 81 -14.80 -9.83 20.05
C TRP A 81 -14.87 -11.30 19.58
N SER A 82 -13.92 -12.16 19.96
CA SER A 82 -13.90 -13.57 19.54
C SER A 82 -13.44 -14.49 20.68
N ASP A 83 -14.26 -15.50 20.98
CA ASP A 83 -13.96 -16.49 22.02
C ASP A 83 -12.87 -17.50 21.64
N LYS A 84 -12.43 -17.51 20.38
CA LYS A 84 -11.33 -18.36 19.91
C LYS A 84 -10.02 -18.02 20.62
N THR A 85 -9.43 -19.00 21.28
CA THR A 85 -8.05 -18.93 21.80
C THR A 85 -7.07 -19.07 20.63
N ARG A 86 -6.22 -18.06 20.43
CA ARG A 86 -5.12 -18.09 19.47
C ARG A 86 -3.84 -18.50 20.18
N THR A 87 -3.03 -19.34 19.56
CA THR A 87 -1.76 -19.81 20.12
C THR A 87 -0.60 -19.42 19.21
N THR A 88 0.38 -18.70 19.76
CA THR A 88 1.57 -18.22 19.04
C THR A 88 2.63 -19.32 19.01
N LEU A 89 3.16 -19.60 17.82
CA LEU A 89 4.23 -20.55 17.57
C LEU A 89 5.44 -19.79 17.04
N ASP A 90 6.45 -19.58 17.88
CA ASP A 90 7.68 -18.85 17.53
C ASP A 90 8.82 -19.83 17.23
N PHE A 91 9.32 -19.77 15.99
CA PHE A 91 10.43 -20.55 15.48
C PHE A 91 11.50 -19.65 14.83
N SER A 92 11.62 -18.42 15.33
CA SER A 92 12.57 -17.41 14.83
C SER A 92 14.02 -17.86 14.83
N ALA A 93 14.38 -18.78 15.74
CA ALA A 93 15.72 -19.37 15.85
C ALA A 93 16.17 -20.16 14.61
N ILE A 94 15.25 -20.57 13.73
CA ILE A 94 15.59 -21.21 12.47
C ILE A 94 16.05 -20.14 11.49
N THR A 95 17.34 -20.10 11.17
CA THR A 95 17.91 -19.09 10.25
C THR A 95 18.48 -19.68 8.97
N THR A 96 18.68 -21.00 8.91
CA THR A 96 19.18 -21.68 7.72
C THR A 96 18.16 -21.60 6.58
N PRO A 97 18.54 -21.15 5.37
CA PRO A 97 17.66 -21.21 4.22
C PRO A 97 17.29 -22.65 3.86
N GLY A 98 16.02 -22.89 3.56
CA GLY A 98 15.50 -24.23 3.26
C GLY A 98 13.98 -24.28 3.19
N GLU A 99 13.47 -25.46 2.87
CA GLU A 99 12.03 -25.78 2.92
C GLU A 99 11.74 -26.52 4.22
N TYR A 100 10.71 -26.07 4.94
CA TYR A 100 10.37 -26.59 6.26
C TYR A 100 8.90 -27.01 6.33
N ILE A 101 8.59 -27.89 7.28
CA ILE A 101 7.24 -28.34 7.59
C ILE A 101 6.96 -28.05 9.06
N LEU A 102 5.96 -27.21 9.34
CA LEU A 102 5.39 -27.04 10.67
C LEU A 102 4.37 -28.14 10.93
N LYS A 103 4.54 -28.88 12.03
CA LYS A 103 3.58 -29.90 12.52
C LYS A 103 3.04 -29.55 13.89
N VAL A 104 1.72 -29.66 14.04
CA VAL A 104 1.01 -29.34 15.28
C VAL A 104 -0.32 -30.10 15.35
N ASN A 105 -0.49 -30.96 16.35
CA ASN A 105 -1.73 -31.73 16.57
C ASN A 105 -2.34 -32.34 15.29
N GLY A 106 -1.52 -32.99 14.46
CA GLY A 106 -1.95 -33.63 13.20
C GLY A 106 -2.04 -32.68 11.99
N ALA A 107 -2.09 -31.36 12.18
CA ALA A 107 -1.95 -30.40 11.09
C ALA A 107 -0.49 -30.30 10.63
N SER A 108 -0.31 -29.99 9.34
CA SER A 108 0.99 -29.84 8.70
C SER A 108 0.93 -28.80 7.59
N VAL A 109 1.83 -27.81 7.64
CA VAL A 109 1.97 -26.78 6.60
C VAL A 109 3.43 -26.59 6.23
N ALA A 110 3.71 -26.44 4.92
CA ALA A 110 5.05 -26.18 4.43
C ALA A 110 5.31 -24.67 4.32
N PHE A 111 6.56 -24.26 4.54
CA PHE A 111 7.00 -22.88 4.37
C PHE A 111 8.49 -22.80 4.04
N PRO A 112 8.91 -21.83 3.21
CA PRO A 112 10.32 -21.60 2.96
C PRO A 112 10.92 -20.59 3.95
N VAL A 113 12.20 -20.77 4.26
CA VAL A 113 13.09 -19.71 4.75
C VAL A 113 14.09 -19.41 3.64
N LYS A 114 14.09 -18.18 3.12
CA LYS A 114 14.96 -17.81 2.00
C LYS A 114 15.19 -16.32 1.91
N ASP A 115 16.30 -15.94 1.27
CA ASP A 115 16.52 -14.56 0.85
C ASP A 115 15.48 -14.12 -0.18
N SER A 116 15.24 -12.81 -0.25
CA SER A 116 14.34 -12.19 -1.22
C SER A 116 12.92 -12.79 -1.24
N VAL A 117 12.44 -13.32 -0.10
CA VAL A 117 11.15 -14.05 -0.02
C VAL A 117 9.95 -13.18 -0.43
N LEU A 118 10.02 -11.86 -0.22
CA LEU A 118 8.97 -10.91 -0.62
C LEU A 118 9.24 -10.24 -1.98
N SER A 119 10.35 -10.53 -2.66
CA SER A 119 10.64 -9.94 -3.99
C SER A 119 9.53 -10.23 -5.00
N PRO A 120 9.01 -11.47 -5.13
CA PRO A 120 7.92 -11.73 -6.07
C PRO A 120 6.63 -10.98 -5.72
N LEU A 121 6.37 -10.71 -4.43
CA LEU A 121 5.23 -9.90 -4.00
C LEU A 121 5.43 -8.44 -4.41
N ALA A 122 6.61 -7.87 -4.18
CA ALA A 122 6.93 -6.50 -4.59
C ALA A 122 6.83 -6.32 -6.11
N ASP A 123 7.35 -7.29 -6.88
CA ASP A 123 7.27 -7.29 -8.35
C ASP A 123 5.82 -7.40 -8.83
N ALA A 124 5.04 -8.33 -8.27
CA ALA A 124 3.63 -8.50 -8.63
C ALA A 124 2.77 -7.28 -8.25
N ALA A 125 3.05 -6.67 -7.09
CA ALA A 125 2.35 -5.47 -6.64
C ALA A 125 2.60 -4.29 -7.59
N LEU A 126 3.84 -4.03 -7.99
CA LEU A 126 4.14 -3.00 -8.98
C LEU A 126 3.57 -3.36 -10.37
N LYS A 127 3.69 -4.62 -10.78
CA LYS A 127 3.16 -5.10 -12.07
C LYS A 127 1.64 -5.00 -12.16
N SER A 128 0.93 -4.94 -11.03
CA SER A 128 -0.53 -4.70 -11.02
C SER A 128 -0.91 -3.39 -11.73
N PHE A 129 -0.09 -2.34 -11.63
CA PHE A 129 -0.33 -1.05 -12.29
C PHE A 129 -0.27 -1.16 -13.83
N TYR A 130 0.65 -1.98 -14.37
CA TYR A 130 0.68 -2.28 -15.80
C TYR A 130 -0.66 -2.89 -16.27
N TYR A 131 -1.21 -3.84 -15.50
CA TYR A 131 -2.53 -4.40 -15.80
C TYR A 131 -3.65 -3.38 -15.68
N GLN A 132 -3.48 -2.28 -14.95
CA GLN A 132 -4.47 -1.20 -14.86
C GLN A 132 -4.32 -0.15 -15.96
N ARG A 133 -3.28 -0.19 -16.80
CA ARG A 133 -3.09 0.80 -17.88
C ARG A 133 -4.28 0.83 -18.85
N THR A 134 -4.70 2.05 -19.19
CA THR A 134 -5.72 2.35 -20.20
C THR A 134 -5.06 2.71 -21.54
N ALA A 135 -5.83 2.80 -22.62
CA ALA A 135 -5.40 3.32 -23.94
C ALA A 135 -4.27 2.57 -24.68
N ILE A 136 -3.77 1.45 -24.15
CA ILE A 136 -2.81 0.55 -24.82
C ILE A 136 -3.30 -0.89 -24.79
N PRO A 137 -2.88 -1.74 -25.75
CA PRO A 137 -3.02 -3.18 -25.59
C PRO A 137 -2.19 -3.64 -24.39
N ILE A 138 -2.73 -4.61 -23.65
CA ILE A 138 -2.01 -5.32 -22.61
C ILE A 138 -1.55 -6.63 -23.22
N GLU A 139 -0.35 -6.62 -23.78
CA GLU A 139 0.15 -7.69 -24.65
C GLU A 139 0.58 -8.93 -23.86
N GLU A 140 0.38 -10.11 -24.45
CA GLU A 140 0.71 -11.42 -23.85
C GLU A 140 2.19 -11.53 -23.43
N GLN A 141 3.10 -10.89 -24.18
CA GLN A 141 4.53 -10.83 -23.85
C GLN A 141 4.79 -10.34 -22.41
N TYR A 142 4.01 -9.38 -21.93
CA TYR A 142 4.15 -8.77 -20.62
C TYR A 142 3.10 -9.26 -19.62
N ALA A 143 1.91 -9.64 -20.12
CA ALA A 143 0.71 -9.93 -19.33
C ALA A 143 0.43 -11.43 -19.14
N GLY A 144 1.10 -12.30 -19.90
CA GLY A 144 0.75 -13.71 -20.01
C GLY A 144 -0.73 -13.92 -20.33
N GLN A 145 -1.37 -14.83 -19.60
CA GLN A 145 -2.78 -15.20 -19.80
C GLN A 145 -3.79 -14.07 -19.54
N TRP A 146 -3.38 -12.98 -18.89
CA TRP A 146 -4.25 -11.82 -18.60
C TRP A 146 -4.15 -10.71 -19.65
N SER A 147 -3.68 -11.04 -20.85
CA SER A 147 -3.63 -10.12 -21.98
C SER A 147 -5.03 -9.64 -22.39
N ARG A 148 -5.10 -8.41 -22.90
CA ARG A 148 -6.34 -7.82 -23.42
C ARG A 148 -6.06 -6.76 -24.48
N LEU A 149 -7.08 -6.52 -25.32
CA LEU A 149 -7.09 -5.40 -26.26
C LEU A 149 -7.08 -4.05 -25.50
N ALA A 150 -6.67 -2.99 -26.21
CA ALA A 150 -6.74 -1.63 -25.70
C ALA A 150 -8.19 -1.23 -25.39
N GLY A 151 -8.42 -0.70 -24.19
CA GLY A 151 -9.71 -0.18 -23.75
C GLY A 151 -9.60 1.27 -23.29
N HIS A 152 -10.71 2.01 -23.37
CA HIS A 152 -10.79 3.44 -23.04
C HIS A 152 -9.61 4.25 -23.60
N PRO A 153 -9.58 4.52 -24.92
CA PRO A 153 -8.52 5.35 -25.49
C PRO A 153 -8.50 6.76 -24.89
N ASP A 154 -9.64 7.23 -24.37
CA ASP A 154 -9.84 8.54 -23.75
C ASP A 154 -9.28 9.70 -24.61
N ASN A 155 -9.33 9.54 -25.94
CA ASN A 155 -8.99 10.55 -26.95
C ASN A 155 -10.21 11.38 -27.42
N HIS A 156 -11.40 11.02 -26.95
CA HIS A 156 -12.65 11.73 -27.15
C HIS A 156 -13.39 11.84 -25.80
N VAL A 157 -12.98 12.82 -24.99
CA VAL A 157 -13.51 13.04 -23.65
C VAL A 157 -14.19 14.41 -23.63
N LEU A 158 -15.39 14.50 -23.04
CA LEU A 158 -16.12 15.75 -22.98
C LEU A 158 -15.77 16.54 -21.71
N ILE A 159 -15.64 17.86 -21.86
CA ILE A 159 -15.71 18.78 -20.74
C ILE A 159 -17.14 18.77 -20.21
N HIS A 160 -17.33 18.26 -18.99
CA HIS A 160 -18.61 18.31 -18.30
C HIS A 160 -19.05 19.76 -18.04
N SER A 161 -20.34 20.02 -17.86
CA SER A 161 -20.80 21.40 -17.57
C SER A 161 -20.22 21.96 -16.28
N SER A 162 -19.91 21.11 -15.30
CA SER A 162 -19.22 21.51 -14.06
C SER A 162 -17.73 21.86 -14.27
N ALA A 163 -17.15 21.52 -15.42
CA ALA A 163 -15.73 21.70 -15.74
C ALA A 163 -15.50 22.80 -16.79
N ALA A 164 -16.57 23.47 -17.23
CA ALA A 164 -16.50 24.47 -18.28
C ALA A 164 -15.67 25.68 -17.86
N SER A 165 -14.83 26.17 -18.77
CA SER A 165 -14.08 27.42 -18.65
C SER A 165 -14.28 28.28 -19.92
N PRO A 166 -13.92 29.57 -19.93
CA PRO A 166 -14.14 30.43 -21.09
C PRO A 166 -13.57 29.87 -22.42
N ASN A 167 -12.44 29.18 -22.35
CA ASN A 167 -11.77 28.58 -23.51
C ASN A 167 -12.15 27.10 -23.74
N ARG A 168 -12.90 26.50 -22.82
CA ARG A 168 -13.35 25.10 -22.86
C ARG A 168 -14.81 25.05 -22.38
N PRO A 169 -15.78 25.51 -23.19
CA PRO A 169 -17.19 25.41 -22.84
C PRO A 169 -17.61 23.93 -22.68
N ALA A 170 -18.72 23.70 -21.98
CA ALA A 170 -19.29 22.36 -21.81
C ALA A 170 -19.48 21.66 -23.17
N GLY A 171 -19.14 20.38 -23.25
CA GLY A 171 -19.19 19.59 -24.48
C GLY A 171 -17.97 19.77 -25.40
N THR A 172 -16.99 20.61 -25.04
CA THR A 172 -15.69 20.62 -25.73
C THR A 172 -15.06 19.23 -25.64
N ILE A 173 -14.58 18.71 -26.78
CA ILE A 173 -13.87 17.44 -26.84
C ILE A 173 -12.39 17.68 -26.56
N VAL A 174 -11.83 16.91 -25.64
CA VAL A 174 -10.40 16.90 -25.31
C VAL A 174 -9.86 15.46 -25.33
N SER A 175 -8.55 15.33 -25.47
CA SER A 175 -7.83 14.07 -25.28
C SER A 175 -7.22 14.04 -23.88
N SER A 176 -7.45 12.95 -23.16
CA SER A 176 -6.91 12.67 -21.83
C SER A 176 -6.64 11.17 -21.68
N SER A 177 -5.84 10.65 -22.63
CA SER A 177 -5.43 9.25 -22.76
C SER A 177 -4.40 8.84 -21.69
N LYS A 178 -4.09 7.53 -21.64
CA LYS A 178 -3.16 6.88 -20.68
C LYS A 178 -3.67 6.93 -19.24
N GLY A 179 -2.78 6.66 -18.29
CA GLY A 179 -3.14 6.50 -16.88
C GLY A 179 -3.77 5.14 -16.58
N TRP A 180 -4.01 4.93 -15.29
CA TRP A 180 -4.53 3.67 -14.78
C TRP A 180 -6.03 3.75 -14.52
N TYR A 181 -6.73 2.63 -14.70
CA TYR A 181 -7.99 2.39 -14.02
C TYR A 181 -7.75 2.37 -12.51
N ASP A 182 -8.60 3.07 -11.77
CA ASP A 182 -8.37 3.37 -10.36
C ASP A 182 -8.58 2.19 -9.42
N ALA A 183 -9.62 1.40 -9.67
CA ALA A 183 -9.95 0.26 -8.84
C ALA A 183 -10.65 -0.83 -9.66
N GLY A 184 -11.74 -1.38 -9.13
CA GLY A 184 -12.61 -2.31 -9.85
C GLY A 184 -13.45 -1.65 -10.95
N ASP A 185 -13.51 -0.31 -10.98
CA ASP A 185 -14.13 0.48 -12.04
C ASP A 185 -13.10 1.00 -13.06
N TYR A 186 -13.61 1.55 -14.17
CA TYR A 186 -12.77 2.03 -15.28
C TYR A 186 -12.53 3.54 -15.30
N ASN A 187 -12.81 4.26 -14.23
CA ASN A 187 -12.59 5.71 -14.17
C ASN A 187 -11.17 6.01 -13.63
N LYS A 188 -10.75 7.28 -13.75
CA LYS A 188 -9.39 7.74 -13.40
C LYS A 188 -9.48 9.01 -12.54
N TYR A 189 -8.83 9.03 -11.39
CA TYR A 189 -9.03 10.08 -10.37
C TYR A 189 -7.70 10.73 -9.99
N ILE A 190 -7.64 12.06 -10.02
CA ILE A 190 -6.37 12.78 -9.78
C ILE A 190 -5.92 12.63 -8.33
N VAL A 191 -6.85 12.79 -7.37
CA VAL A 191 -6.54 12.69 -5.93
C VAL A 191 -5.92 11.33 -5.61
N ASN A 192 -6.63 10.25 -5.90
CA ASN A 192 -6.18 8.90 -5.55
C ASN A 192 -4.89 8.48 -6.28
N SER A 193 -4.77 8.78 -7.58
CA SER A 193 -3.58 8.41 -8.34
C SER A 193 -2.37 9.30 -8.01
N GLY A 194 -2.58 10.58 -7.73
CA GLY A 194 -1.56 11.51 -7.27
C GLY A 194 -0.98 11.06 -5.93
N TYR A 195 -1.85 10.78 -4.95
CA TYR A 195 -1.47 10.16 -3.67
C TYR A 195 -0.68 8.85 -3.87
N SER A 196 -1.19 7.94 -4.69
CA SER A 196 -0.59 6.62 -4.92
C SER A 196 0.84 6.75 -5.47
N ILE A 197 1.04 7.62 -6.47
CA ILE A 197 2.38 7.91 -7.01
C ILE A 197 3.25 8.58 -5.95
N GLY A 198 2.72 9.55 -5.19
CA GLY A 198 3.43 10.23 -4.12
C GLY A 198 4.02 9.26 -3.09
N LEU A 199 3.22 8.28 -2.65
CA LEU A 199 3.68 7.23 -1.75
C LEU A 199 4.78 6.36 -2.38
N MET A 200 4.58 5.87 -3.61
CA MET A 200 5.55 5.03 -4.31
C MET A 200 6.87 5.76 -4.59
N GLN A 201 6.82 7.03 -4.99
CA GLN A 201 7.99 7.90 -5.19
C GLN A 201 8.73 8.21 -3.88
N SER A 202 8.01 8.26 -2.75
CA SER A 202 8.61 8.46 -1.43
C SER A 202 9.46 7.24 -1.02
N ILE A 203 8.96 6.03 -1.31
CA ILE A 203 9.72 4.78 -1.08
C ILE A 203 10.85 4.61 -2.08
N TYR A 204 10.64 4.97 -3.36
CA TYR A 204 11.70 4.95 -4.38
C TYR A 204 12.93 5.76 -3.95
N GLN A 205 12.71 6.94 -3.37
CA GLN A 205 13.78 7.81 -2.88
C GLN A 205 14.61 7.23 -1.73
N LEU A 206 14.07 6.25 -0.99
CA LEU A 206 14.80 5.55 0.06
C LEU A 206 15.62 4.36 -0.47
N PHE A 207 15.16 3.72 -1.54
CA PHE A 207 15.75 2.50 -2.07
C PHE A 207 16.06 2.57 -3.58
N PRO A 208 16.75 3.62 -4.08
CA PRO A 208 16.97 3.80 -5.52
C PRO A 208 17.72 2.63 -6.16
N ASP A 209 18.70 2.06 -5.44
CA ASP A 209 19.48 0.90 -5.90
C ASP A 209 18.64 -0.36 -6.07
N TYR A 210 17.64 -0.57 -5.21
CA TYR A 210 16.71 -1.70 -5.34
C TYR A 210 15.90 -1.55 -6.63
N PHE A 211 15.28 -0.39 -6.83
CA PHE A 211 14.42 -0.14 -7.99
C PHE A 211 15.19 -0.06 -9.31
N SER A 212 16.44 0.39 -9.30
CA SER A 212 17.33 0.35 -10.46
C SER A 212 17.56 -1.08 -10.99
N ARG A 213 17.61 -2.07 -10.07
CA ARG A 213 17.78 -3.49 -10.41
C ARG A 213 16.46 -4.21 -10.66
N GLN A 214 15.35 -3.70 -10.15
CA GLN A 214 14.05 -4.33 -10.31
C GLN A 214 13.63 -4.32 -11.79
N LYS A 215 13.14 -5.46 -12.26
CA LYS A 215 12.63 -5.66 -13.62
C LYS A 215 11.34 -6.47 -13.52
N ILE A 216 10.22 -5.88 -13.94
CA ILE A 216 8.89 -6.48 -13.79
C ILE A 216 8.27 -6.94 -15.11
N ASN A 217 9.06 -6.97 -16.19
CA ASN A 217 8.64 -7.37 -17.53
C ASN A 217 7.44 -6.53 -18.03
N ILE A 218 7.66 -5.22 -18.15
CA ILE A 218 6.76 -4.25 -18.78
C ILE A 218 7.37 -3.77 -20.11
N PRO A 219 6.60 -3.12 -21.00
CA PRO A 219 7.12 -2.63 -22.28
C PRO A 219 8.39 -1.77 -22.16
N GLU A 220 8.56 -1.09 -21.03
CA GLU A 220 9.68 -0.20 -20.77
C GLU A 220 10.89 -0.89 -20.11
N SER A 221 10.82 -2.16 -19.71
CA SER A 221 11.86 -2.83 -18.89
C SER A 221 13.27 -2.87 -19.52
N ASP A 222 13.39 -2.66 -20.84
CA ASP A 222 14.66 -2.63 -21.57
C ASP A 222 15.23 -1.21 -21.81
N ASN A 223 14.59 -0.17 -21.26
CA ASN A 223 15.08 1.21 -21.34
C ASN A 223 16.15 1.52 -20.25
N HIS A 224 16.50 2.80 -20.06
CA HIS A 224 17.53 3.24 -19.11
C HIS A 224 16.94 3.79 -17.79
N THR A 225 15.65 3.57 -17.57
CA THR A 225 14.88 4.07 -16.43
C THR A 225 14.46 2.88 -15.55
N PRO A 226 14.40 3.04 -14.21
CA PRO A 226 13.79 2.05 -13.34
C PRO A 226 12.32 1.81 -13.68
N ASP A 227 11.91 0.53 -13.79
CA ASP A 227 10.54 0.13 -14.16
C ASP A 227 9.47 0.79 -13.28
N LEU A 228 9.77 1.05 -12.00
CA LEU A 228 8.87 1.79 -11.11
C LEU A 228 8.59 3.20 -11.66
N LEU A 229 9.61 3.93 -12.09
CA LEU A 229 9.44 5.27 -12.65
C LEU A 229 8.73 5.20 -14.01
N ASP A 230 9.01 4.20 -14.85
CA ASP A 230 8.29 4.03 -16.12
C ASP A 230 6.78 3.86 -15.88
N GLU A 231 6.42 3.00 -14.93
CA GLU A 231 5.02 2.78 -14.57
C GLU A 231 4.39 4.07 -14.04
N MET A 232 5.05 4.80 -13.13
CA MET A 232 4.55 6.09 -12.63
C MET A 232 4.40 7.12 -13.76
N HIS A 233 5.36 7.18 -14.69
CA HIS A 233 5.30 8.09 -15.83
C HIS A 233 4.08 7.82 -16.70
N TYR A 234 3.67 6.55 -16.86
CA TYR A 234 2.46 6.20 -17.60
C TYR A 234 1.21 6.95 -17.10
N ASN A 235 1.10 7.11 -15.78
CA ASN A 235 0.01 7.86 -15.16
C ASN A 235 0.28 9.36 -15.03
N LEU A 236 1.52 9.78 -14.74
CA LEU A 236 1.87 11.20 -14.73
C LEU A 236 1.62 11.87 -16.10
N ASP A 237 1.85 11.16 -17.20
CA ASP A 237 1.55 11.67 -18.54
C ASP A 237 0.05 11.89 -18.76
N TRP A 238 -0.80 11.00 -18.21
CA TRP A 238 -2.25 11.24 -18.16
C TRP A 238 -2.59 12.43 -17.26
N MET A 239 -2.01 12.51 -16.05
CA MET A 239 -2.28 13.61 -15.13
C MET A 239 -1.99 14.97 -15.78
N LEU A 240 -0.91 15.10 -16.56
CA LEU A 240 -0.58 16.33 -17.30
C LEU A 240 -1.70 16.79 -18.26
N THR A 241 -2.54 15.88 -18.75
CA THR A 241 -3.70 16.21 -19.60
C THR A 241 -4.90 16.74 -18.82
N MET A 242 -4.93 16.51 -17.50
CA MET A 242 -6.00 16.93 -16.58
C MET A 242 -5.84 18.36 -16.08
N GLN A 243 -4.76 19.05 -16.44
CA GLN A 243 -4.57 20.47 -16.15
C GLN A 243 -5.20 21.33 -17.26
N ASP A 244 -6.00 22.33 -16.89
CA ASP A 244 -6.45 23.36 -17.82
C ASP A 244 -5.26 24.29 -18.17
N PRO A 245 -4.87 24.39 -19.45
CA PRO A 245 -3.69 25.15 -19.85
C PRO A 245 -3.84 26.66 -19.64
N ALA A 246 -5.06 27.18 -19.48
CA ALA A 246 -5.33 28.61 -19.32
C ALA A 246 -5.09 29.11 -17.90
N ASP A 247 -5.61 28.42 -16.89
CA ASP A 247 -5.58 28.88 -15.49
C ASP A 247 -4.73 28.00 -14.56
N GLY A 248 -4.28 26.83 -15.03
CA GLY A 248 -3.47 25.90 -14.23
C GLY A 248 -4.26 24.99 -13.30
N GLY A 249 -5.58 25.14 -13.21
CA GLY A 249 -6.42 24.31 -12.36
C GLY A 249 -6.56 22.88 -12.89
N VAL A 250 -6.73 21.93 -11.99
CA VAL A 250 -6.71 20.49 -12.32
C VAL A 250 -8.10 19.92 -12.11
N TYR A 251 -8.61 19.24 -13.13
CA TYR A 251 -9.91 18.58 -13.06
C TYR A 251 -9.86 17.36 -12.13
N HIS A 252 -10.91 17.16 -11.32
CA HIS A 252 -10.89 16.19 -10.23
C HIS A 252 -10.77 14.73 -10.70
N LYS A 253 -11.51 14.37 -11.75
CA LYS A 253 -11.51 13.01 -12.33
C LYS A 253 -11.94 12.99 -13.78
N LEU A 254 -11.57 11.90 -14.45
CA LEU A 254 -12.09 11.50 -15.76
C LEU A 254 -12.97 10.27 -15.56
N THR A 255 -14.27 10.41 -15.85
CA THR A 255 -15.28 9.45 -15.45
C THR A 255 -16.39 9.30 -16.47
N THR A 256 -17.07 8.15 -16.42
CA THR A 256 -18.43 7.98 -16.94
C THR A 256 -19.44 8.60 -15.96
N PRO A 257 -20.69 8.91 -16.40
CA PRO A 257 -21.76 9.35 -15.50
C PRO A 257 -22.08 8.32 -14.41
N PHE A 258 -22.16 7.03 -14.78
CA PHE A 258 -22.43 5.92 -13.86
C PHE A 258 -21.35 4.86 -13.98
N PHE A 259 -21.11 4.08 -12.92
CA PHE A 259 -20.26 2.89 -13.02
C PHE A 259 -20.75 1.98 -14.15
N GLU A 260 -19.82 1.51 -14.98
CA GLU A 260 -20.10 0.45 -15.94
C GLU A 260 -20.47 -0.84 -15.21
N GLY A 261 -21.17 -1.74 -15.90
CA GLY A 261 -21.37 -3.11 -15.41
C GLY A 261 -20.06 -3.91 -15.39
N PHE A 262 -20.14 -5.19 -15.01
CA PHE A 262 -19.01 -6.14 -15.07
C PHE A 262 -18.77 -6.61 -16.52
N VAL A 263 -18.34 -5.68 -17.37
CA VAL A 263 -18.02 -5.89 -18.79
C VAL A 263 -16.55 -5.59 -19.04
N LYS A 264 -16.00 -6.03 -20.17
CA LYS A 264 -14.60 -5.71 -20.50
C LYS A 264 -14.47 -4.22 -20.88
N PRO A 265 -13.29 -3.61 -20.74
CA PRO A 265 -13.07 -2.21 -21.15
C PRO A 265 -13.44 -1.90 -22.62
N VAL A 266 -13.35 -2.89 -23.51
CA VAL A 266 -13.72 -2.75 -24.94
C VAL A 266 -15.23 -2.74 -25.17
N ASP A 267 -16.00 -3.24 -24.21
CA ASP A 267 -17.47 -3.32 -24.28
C ASP A 267 -18.15 -2.14 -23.57
N CYS A 268 -17.37 -1.27 -22.92
CA CYS A 268 -17.83 -0.03 -22.32
C CYS A 268 -18.29 0.97 -23.39
N LYS A 269 -19.40 1.65 -23.12
CA LYS A 269 -20.08 2.50 -24.12
C LYS A 269 -20.49 3.85 -23.58
N GLN A 270 -20.40 4.06 -22.26
CA GLN A 270 -20.77 5.34 -21.68
C GLN A 270 -19.77 6.42 -22.11
N GLN A 271 -20.30 7.63 -22.33
CA GLN A 271 -19.47 8.78 -22.63
C GLN A 271 -18.54 9.10 -21.46
N ARG A 272 -17.30 9.48 -21.77
CA ARG A 272 -16.29 9.87 -20.79
C ARG A 272 -16.25 11.38 -20.64
N TYR A 273 -16.18 11.83 -19.40
CA TYR A 273 -16.19 13.23 -19.02
C TYR A 273 -15.03 13.56 -18.10
N ILE A 274 -14.46 14.74 -18.30
CA ILE A 274 -13.67 15.41 -17.27
C ILE A 274 -14.60 16.33 -16.48
N VAL A 275 -14.55 16.25 -15.15
CA VAL A 275 -15.48 16.96 -14.24
C VAL A 275 -14.81 18.16 -13.54
N GLN A 276 -15.52 18.77 -12.57
CA GLN A 276 -15.13 20.01 -11.90
C GLN A 276 -13.66 20.00 -11.45
N LYS A 277 -12.99 21.16 -11.52
CA LYS A 277 -11.69 21.37 -10.87
C LYS A 277 -11.86 21.36 -9.36
N SER A 278 -10.86 20.90 -8.63
CA SER A 278 -10.89 20.93 -7.16
C SER A 278 -9.53 21.28 -6.58
N VAL A 279 -9.55 21.90 -5.40
CA VAL A 279 -8.34 22.29 -4.66
C VAL A 279 -7.43 21.10 -4.35
N THR A 280 -7.96 19.98 -3.85
CA THR A 280 -7.17 18.78 -3.53
C THR A 280 -6.53 18.18 -4.78
N ALA A 281 -7.29 17.99 -5.86
CA ALA A 281 -6.72 17.52 -7.13
C ALA A 281 -5.59 18.43 -7.66
N ALA A 282 -5.72 19.75 -7.54
CA ALA A 282 -4.66 20.68 -7.95
C ALA A 282 -3.42 20.58 -7.06
N LEU A 283 -3.59 20.38 -5.76
CA LEU A 283 -2.50 20.27 -4.79
C LEU A 283 -1.79 18.91 -4.88
N ASP A 284 -2.51 17.80 -4.98
CA ASP A 284 -1.93 16.47 -5.18
C ASP A 284 -1.14 16.40 -6.49
N PHE A 285 -1.72 16.98 -7.55
CA PHE A 285 -1.04 17.15 -8.83
C PHE A 285 0.24 17.99 -8.67
N ALA A 286 0.17 19.12 -7.96
CA ALA A 286 1.34 19.96 -7.75
C ALA A 286 2.44 19.23 -6.97
N ALA A 287 2.07 18.53 -5.90
CA ALA A 287 3.00 17.79 -5.06
C ALA A 287 3.70 16.68 -5.85
N VAL A 288 2.93 15.83 -6.53
CA VAL A 288 3.49 14.69 -7.27
C VAL A 288 4.30 15.13 -8.48
N MET A 289 3.88 16.19 -9.19
CA MET A 289 4.64 16.73 -10.33
C MET A 289 5.93 17.42 -9.89
N ALA A 290 5.91 18.14 -8.77
CA ALA A 290 7.12 18.73 -8.19
C ALA A 290 8.11 17.64 -7.75
N GLN A 291 7.62 16.55 -7.13
CA GLN A 291 8.44 15.41 -6.74
C GLN A 291 9.00 14.70 -7.98
N ALA A 292 8.16 14.37 -8.96
CA ALA A 292 8.54 13.72 -10.21
C ALA A 292 9.57 14.54 -10.99
N SER A 293 9.47 15.88 -11.00
CA SER A 293 10.47 16.74 -11.63
C SER A 293 11.90 16.42 -11.16
N ARG A 294 12.11 16.19 -9.86
CA ARG A 294 13.43 15.84 -9.33
C ARG A 294 13.85 14.42 -9.70
N LEU A 295 12.92 13.46 -9.62
CA LEU A 295 13.22 12.04 -9.87
C LEU A 295 13.53 11.76 -11.33
N PHE A 296 12.86 12.45 -12.25
CA PHE A 296 13.05 12.27 -13.69
C PHE A 296 14.19 13.10 -14.29
N ALA A 297 14.83 13.98 -13.52
CA ALA A 297 15.92 14.83 -14.02
C ALA A 297 17.11 14.02 -14.56
N SER A 298 17.34 12.80 -14.04
CA SER A 298 18.40 11.89 -14.48
C SER A 298 18.01 11.01 -15.67
N TYR A 299 16.76 11.05 -16.13
CA TYR A 299 16.19 10.12 -17.12
C TYR A 299 15.71 10.81 -18.39
N GLU A 300 16.30 11.97 -18.73
CA GLU A 300 15.99 12.76 -19.95
C GLU A 300 16.19 11.98 -21.26
N LYS A 301 16.97 10.89 -21.24
CA LYS A 301 17.16 10.02 -22.41
C LYS A 301 15.85 9.34 -22.84
N ASP A 302 15.10 8.83 -21.87
CA ASP A 302 13.85 8.12 -22.12
C ASP A 302 12.64 9.08 -22.01
N TYR A 303 12.76 10.13 -21.17
CA TYR A 303 11.70 11.10 -20.88
C TYR A 303 12.11 12.56 -21.13
N PRO A 304 12.44 12.93 -22.38
CA PRO A 304 12.99 14.25 -22.69
C PRO A 304 12.01 15.38 -22.37
N GLY A 305 12.48 16.35 -21.58
CA GLY A 305 11.75 17.54 -21.17
C GLY A 305 10.68 17.32 -20.10
N PHE A 306 10.45 16.07 -19.67
CA PHE A 306 9.40 15.77 -18.68
C PHE A 306 9.69 16.45 -17.35
N SER A 307 10.93 16.39 -16.85
CA SER A 307 11.31 17.01 -15.57
C SER A 307 10.93 18.50 -15.50
N LYS A 308 11.27 19.25 -16.54
CA LYS A 308 10.95 20.68 -16.65
C LYS A 308 9.44 20.93 -16.81
N ARG A 309 8.77 20.12 -17.63
CA ARG A 309 7.32 20.22 -17.84
C ARG A 309 6.54 19.98 -16.55
N ALA A 310 6.93 18.97 -15.78
CA ALA A 310 6.32 18.63 -14.50
C ALA A 310 6.44 19.78 -13.50
N LEU A 311 7.64 20.39 -13.35
CA LEU A 311 7.81 21.52 -12.43
C LEU A 311 6.95 22.74 -12.81
N LEU A 312 6.92 23.10 -14.10
CA LEU A 312 6.10 24.21 -14.58
C LEU A 312 4.61 23.95 -14.37
N ALA A 313 4.16 22.70 -14.56
CA ALA A 313 2.79 22.31 -14.31
C ALA A 313 2.46 22.37 -12.81
N ALA A 314 3.37 21.95 -11.95
CA ALA A 314 3.23 21.98 -10.49
C ALA A 314 3.08 23.42 -9.97
N GLU A 315 3.95 24.34 -10.38
CA GLU A 315 3.88 25.74 -9.97
C GLU A 315 2.55 26.39 -10.38
N LYS A 316 2.03 26.07 -11.57
CA LYS A 316 0.73 26.56 -12.05
C LYS A 316 -0.45 25.99 -11.25
N ALA A 317 -0.42 24.70 -10.93
CA ALA A 317 -1.50 24.05 -10.18
C ALA A 317 -1.56 24.58 -8.74
N TYR A 318 -0.41 24.74 -8.09
CA TYR A 318 -0.33 25.35 -6.77
C TYR A 318 -0.86 26.79 -6.78
N ALA A 319 -0.45 27.60 -7.76
CA ALA A 319 -0.94 28.98 -7.90
C ALA A 319 -2.45 29.07 -8.20
N TRP A 320 -3.04 28.04 -8.82
CA TRP A 320 -4.50 27.94 -8.96
C TRP A 320 -5.17 27.61 -7.62
N ALA A 321 -4.61 26.66 -6.87
CA ALA A 321 -5.13 26.26 -5.56
C ALA A 321 -5.09 27.41 -4.53
N GLU A 322 -4.04 28.24 -4.54
CA GLU A 322 -3.96 29.44 -3.69
C GLU A 322 -5.10 30.44 -3.92
N LYS A 323 -5.63 30.50 -5.15
CA LYS A 323 -6.75 31.39 -5.51
C LYS A 323 -8.12 30.77 -5.25
N HIS A 324 -8.17 29.44 -5.12
CA HIS A 324 -9.39 28.66 -4.97
C HIS A 324 -9.26 27.67 -3.79
N PRO A 325 -8.88 28.14 -2.57
CA PRO A 325 -8.49 27.24 -1.47
C PRO A 325 -9.64 26.41 -0.89
N GLU A 326 -10.89 26.77 -1.20
CA GLU A 326 -12.10 26.10 -0.72
C GLU A 326 -12.95 25.51 -1.86
N ASP A 327 -12.40 25.42 -3.07
CA ASP A 327 -13.06 24.78 -4.22
C ASP A 327 -12.99 23.25 -4.06
N TYR A 328 -13.69 22.72 -3.06
CA TYR A 328 -13.80 21.30 -2.78
C TYR A 328 -14.66 20.59 -3.82
N TYR A 329 -14.36 19.32 -4.08
CA TYR A 329 -15.23 18.46 -4.88
C TYR A 329 -16.33 17.88 -4.00
N ASN A 330 -17.57 18.33 -4.22
CA ASN A 330 -18.76 17.77 -3.58
C ASN A 330 -19.73 17.31 -4.68
N GLN A 331 -19.84 16.00 -4.85
CA GLN A 331 -20.57 15.39 -5.96
C GLN A 331 -22.07 15.65 -5.85
N ASN A 332 -22.63 15.63 -4.64
CA ASN A 332 -24.05 15.91 -4.42
C ASN A 332 -24.41 17.34 -4.83
N LEU A 333 -23.59 18.33 -4.44
CA LEU A 333 -23.81 19.72 -4.84
C LEU A 333 -23.55 19.94 -6.34
N LEU A 334 -22.60 19.21 -6.93
CA LEU A 334 -22.35 19.21 -8.37
C LEU A 334 -23.59 18.71 -9.13
N ASN A 335 -24.16 17.58 -8.71
CA ASN A 335 -25.31 16.95 -9.36
C ASN A 335 -26.61 17.76 -9.23
N GLN A 336 -26.74 18.60 -8.20
CA GLN A 336 -27.85 19.57 -8.08
C GLN A 336 -27.78 20.69 -9.12
N LYS A 337 -26.59 20.99 -9.66
CA LYS A 337 -26.34 22.15 -10.53
C LYS A 337 -26.07 21.79 -11.99
N PHE A 338 -25.58 20.58 -12.24
CA PHE A 338 -24.99 20.20 -13.52
C PHE A 338 -25.52 18.85 -14.01
N GLN A 339 -25.45 18.65 -15.33
CA GLN A 339 -25.90 17.42 -15.99
C GLN A 339 -24.90 17.00 -17.09
N PRO A 340 -24.75 15.68 -17.37
CA PRO A 340 -25.40 14.56 -16.68
C PRO A 340 -24.94 14.41 -15.23
N GLU A 341 -25.77 13.76 -14.41
CA GLU A 341 -25.38 13.38 -13.05
C GLU A 341 -24.10 12.51 -13.07
N ILE A 342 -23.19 12.74 -12.11
CA ILE A 342 -22.00 11.92 -11.88
C ILE A 342 -22.19 11.10 -10.60
N ALA A 343 -22.14 9.78 -10.71
CA ALA A 343 -22.41 8.83 -9.63
C ALA A 343 -21.25 7.84 -9.38
N THR A 344 -20.06 8.14 -9.87
CA THR A 344 -18.83 7.35 -9.63
C THR A 344 -18.11 7.80 -8.36
N GLY A 345 -16.95 7.20 -8.04
CA GLY A 345 -16.21 7.46 -6.79
C GLY A 345 -15.98 8.95 -6.53
N GLU A 346 -16.31 9.44 -5.34
CA GLU A 346 -16.30 10.88 -5.06
C GLU A 346 -14.89 11.42 -4.85
N TYR A 347 -14.07 10.76 -4.03
CA TYR A 347 -12.79 11.28 -3.52
C TYR A 347 -12.90 12.73 -3.00
N GLY A 348 -14.02 13.02 -2.34
CA GLY A 348 -14.31 14.33 -1.79
C GLY A 348 -13.60 14.55 -0.46
N ASP A 349 -13.07 15.76 -0.28
CA ASP A 349 -12.49 16.24 0.96
C ASP A 349 -12.85 17.71 1.17
N THR A 350 -13.05 18.10 2.42
CA THR A 350 -13.32 19.48 2.86
C THR A 350 -12.19 20.05 3.71
N HIS A 351 -11.08 19.33 3.84
CA HIS A 351 -9.84 19.80 4.45
C HIS A 351 -8.74 19.66 3.40
N ALA A 352 -8.02 20.75 3.12
CA ALA A 352 -6.95 20.75 2.13
C ALA A 352 -5.58 21.14 2.72
N ASP A 353 -5.51 21.27 4.06
CA ASP A 353 -4.30 21.76 4.74
C ASP A 353 -3.13 20.79 4.56
N ASP A 354 -3.41 19.49 4.55
CA ASP A 354 -2.43 18.45 4.32
C ASP A 354 -1.94 18.40 2.87
N GLU A 355 -2.81 18.55 1.87
CA GLU A 355 -2.38 18.64 0.48
C GLU A 355 -1.61 19.94 0.23
N PHE A 356 -1.99 21.05 0.88
CA PHE A 356 -1.19 22.28 0.85
C PHE A 356 0.19 22.06 1.46
N PHE A 357 0.26 21.39 2.61
CA PHE A 357 1.52 21.06 3.27
C PHE A 357 2.41 20.18 2.38
N TRP A 358 1.86 19.13 1.78
CA TRP A 358 2.60 18.22 0.91
C TRP A 358 3.08 18.93 -0.36
N ALA A 359 2.19 19.65 -1.05
CA ALA A 359 2.53 20.36 -2.28
C ALA A 359 3.57 21.47 -2.06
N ALA A 360 3.40 22.29 -1.02
CA ALA A 360 4.35 23.34 -0.67
C ALA A 360 5.72 22.75 -0.29
N THR A 361 5.73 21.62 0.44
CA THR A 361 6.95 20.90 0.77
C THR A 361 7.70 20.44 -0.49
N GLU A 362 7.00 19.79 -1.42
CA GLU A 362 7.62 19.27 -2.63
C GLU A 362 8.10 20.39 -3.56
N LEU A 363 7.33 21.47 -3.70
CA LEU A 363 7.73 22.65 -4.44
C LEU A 363 8.93 23.36 -3.81
N TYR A 364 8.98 23.48 -2.49
CA TYR A 364 10.16 24.01 -1.80
C TYR A 364 11.40 23.19 -2.15
N PHE A 365 11.31 21.87 -2.09
CA PHE A 365 12.44 21.00 -2.38
C PHE A 365 12.86 20.96 -3.85
N SER A 366 11.95 21.24 -4.77
CA SER A 366 12.25 21.31 -6.22
C SER A 366 12.73 22.69 -6.68
N THR A 367 12.33 23.77 -6.01
CA THR A 367 12.60 25.15 -6.46
C THR A 367 13.53 25.94 -5.55
N ARG A 368 13.64 25.54 -4.27
CA ARG A 368 14.31 26.27 -3.18
C ARG A 368 13.77 27.68 -2.93
N LYS A 369 12.56 27.99 -3.38
CA LYS A 369 11.90 29.28 -3.11
C LYS A 369 11.32 29.30 -1.70
N GLU A 370 11.70 30.29 -0.91
CA GLU A 370 11.26 30.44 0.50
C GLU A 370 9.74 30.58 0.65
N ILE A 371 9.04 31.13 -0.35
CA ILE A 371 7.57 31.25 -0.32
C ILE A 371 6.86 29.90 -0.11
N TYR A 372 7.36 28.81 -0.72
CA TYR A 372 6.79 27.48 -0.53
C TYR A 372 7.17 26.88 0.83
N ARG A 373 8.35 27.21 1.34
CA ARG A 373 8.78 26.80 2.67
C ARG A 373 7.91 27.41 3.76
N GLU A 374 7.59 28.69 3.63
CA GLU A 374 6.73 29.42 4.57
C GLU A 374 5.32 28.81 4.62
N GLU A 375 4.73 28.51 3.46
CA GLU A 375 3.42 27.84 3.41
C GLU A 375 3.46 26.42 3.98
N ALA A 376 4.51 25.64 3.70
CA ALA A 376 4.70 24.32 4.32
C ALA A 376 4.78 24.42 5.85
N ILE A 377 5.52 25.39 6.40
CA ILE A 377 5.60 25.59 7.85
C ILE A 377 4.24 26.00 8.44
N LYS A 378 3.51 26.88 7.75
CA LYS A 378 2.19 27.36 8.18
C LYS A 378 1.14 26.24 8.24
N LYS A 379 1.19 25.31 7.28
CA LYS A 379 0.27 24.17 7.18
C LYS A 379 0.78 22.91 7.89
N ALA A 380 1.91 22.99 8.58
CA ALA A 380 2.54 21.81 9.18
C ALA A 380 1.61 21.07 10.16
N PRO A 381 1.59 19.73 10.12
CA PRO A 381 0.80 18.94 11.06
C PRO A 381 1.39 19.02 12.47
N LYS A 382 0.51 19.00 13.47
CA LYS A 382 0.90 18.94 14.89
C LYS A 382 1.14 17.53 15.40
N VAL A 383 0.59 16.53 14.71
CA VAL A 383 0.64 15.11 15.08
C VAL A 383 0.83 14.30 13.80
N TYR A 384 1.64 13.25 13.87
CA TYR A 384 1.80 12.32 12.76
C TYR A 384 0.58 11.40 12.62
N THR A 385 0.13 11.20 11.39
CA THR A 385 -0.87 10.20 11.01
C THR A 385 -0.34 9.42 9.80
N ALA A 386 -0.74 8.16 9.66
CA ALA A 386 -0.33 7.34 8.52
C ALA A 386 -0.87 7.94 7.20
N PRO A 387 -0.17 7.76 6.07
CA PRO A 387 -0.60 8.31 4.78
C PRO A 387 -1.97 7.74 4.36
N GLY A 388 -2.81 8.58 3.76
CA GLY A 388 -4.06 8.18 3.10
C GLY A 388 -4.38 9.13 1.94
N TRP A 389 -5.28 8.73 1.04
CA TRP A 389 -5.59 9.54 -0.15
C TRP A 389 -6.20 10.91 0.18
N GLY A 390 -6.90 11.06 1.31
CA GLY A 390 -7.42 12.33 1.84
C GLY A 390 -6.76 12.72 3.17
N ASN A 391 -5.51 12.27 3.35
CA ASN A 391 -4.64 12.76 4.42
C ASN A 391 -3.17 12.56 4.01
N THR A 392 -2.64 13.57 3.33
CA THR A 392 -1.34 13.54 2.68
C THR A 392 -0.21 14.11 3.54
N PHE A 393 -0.48 14.46 4.81
CA PHE A 393 0.52 15.01 5.73
C PHE A 393 1.79 14.14 5.81
N ALA A 394 1.61 12.83 5.88
CA ALA A 394 2.73 11.89 5.96
C ALA A 394 3.68 12.00 4.76
N LEU A 395 3.19 12.27 3.54
CA LEU A 395 4.02 12.38 2.35
C LEU A 395 4.93 13.62 2.41
N GLY A 396 4.38 14.77 2.86
CA GLY A 396 5.19 15.95 3.16
C GLY A 396 6.21 15.67 4.27
N ILE A 397 5.81 14.98 5.34
CA ILE A 397 6.72 14.60 6.43
C ILE A 397 7.86 13.72 5.91
N PHE A 398 7.58 12.72 5.08
CA PHE A 398 8.58 11.84 4.49
C PHE A 398 9.60 12.62 3.64
N ALA A 399 9.15 13.61 2.87
CA ALA A 399 10.04 14.48 2.10
C ALA A 399 10.99 15.31 2.99
N TRP A 400 10.48 15.84 4.11
CA TRP A 400 11.30 16.55 5.12
C TRP A 400 12.29 15.64 5.85
N LEU A 401 11.92 14.36 6.04
CA LEU A 401 12.70 13.36 6.75
C LEU A 401 13.60 12.51 5.84
N GLN A 402 13.68 12.84 4.54
CA GLN A 402 14.52 12.09 3.62
C GLN A 402 16.00 12.11 4.06
N PRO A 403 16.66 10.94 4.19
CA PRO A 403 18.08 10.86 4.51
C PRO A 403 18.95 11.65 3.53
N ASP A 404 20.14 12.08 4.00
CA ASP A 404 21.16 12.82 3.23
C ASP A 404 20.75 14.19 2.65
N ARG A 405 19.51 14.63 2.87
CA ARG A 405 19.04 15.95 2.47
C ARG A 405 19.75 17.03 3.29
N LYS A 406 20.50 17.90 2.61
CA LYS A 406 21.15 19.06 3.24
C LYS A 406 20.12 20.12 3.61
N LEU A 407 19.80 20.20 4.90
CA LEU A 407 18.91 21.20 5.50
C LEU A 407 19.72 22.26 6.27
N ASN A 408 19.30 23.52 6.17
CA ASN A 408 19.79 24.59 7.04
C ASN A 408 19.33 24.36 8.51
N GLU A 409 19.79 25.19 9.44
CA GLU A 409 19.48 25.01 10.86
C GLU A 409 17.97 25.10 11.19
N ALA A 410 17.26 26.05 10.59
CA ALA A 410 15.82 26.23 10.82
C ALA A 410 15.03 25.02 10.30
N ASP A 411 15.37 24.54 9.11
CA ASP A 411 14.76 23.38 8.47
C ASP A 411 15.07 22.08 9.18
N ARG A 412 16.29 21.93 9.68
CA ARG A 412 16.66 20.79 10.50
C ARG A 412 15.84 20.76 11.79
N ARG A 413 15.63 21.90 12.45
CA ARG A 413 14.78 21.97 13.66
C ARG A 413 13.33 21.58 13.34
N PHE A 414 12.81 22.04 12.21
CA PHE A 414 11.48 21.67 11.75
C PHE A 414 11.36 20.16 11.44
N ALA A 415 12.30 19.59 10.70
CA ALA A 415 12.36 18.15 10.44
C ALA A 415 12.46 17.33 11.74
N VAL A 416 13.24 17.79 12.73
CA VAL A 416 13.34 17.13 14.05
C VAL A 416 11.99 17.12 14.77
N SER A 417 11.18 18.19 14.70
CA SER A 417 9.83 18.16 15.29
C SER A 417 8.92 17.15 14.59
N LEU A 418 8.98 17.03 13.26
CA LEU A 418 8.19 16.05 12.51
C LEU A 418 8.63 14.61 12.83
N LYS A 419 9.94 14.37 12.91
CA LYS A 419 10.51 13.08 13.37
C LYS A 419 10.00 12.71 14.76
N THR A 420 9.98 13.67 15.68
CA THR A 420 9.49 13.43 17.05
C THR A 420 8.05 12.94 17.05
N GLU A 421 7.16 13.53 16.24
CA GLU A 421 5.77 13.08 16.15
C GLU A 421 5.62 11.71 15.46
N LEU A 422 6.43 11.42 14.44
CA LEU A 422 6.47 10.09 13.82
C LEU A 422 6.88 9.01 14.83
N LEU A 423 7.92 9.28 15.63
CA LEU A 423 8.37 8.31 16.65
C LEU A 423 7.33 8.12 17.76
N LYS A 424 6.66 9.19 18.22
CA LYS A 424 5.52 9.06 19.15
C LYS A 424 4.40 8.19 18.60
N TYR A 425 4.08 8.34 17.31
CA TYR A 425 3.11 7.48 16.63
C TYR A 425 3.59 6.02 16.62
N ALA A 426 4.84 5.78 16.21
CA ALA A 426 5.41 4.44 16.13
C ALA A 426 5.43 3.73 17.50
N ASP A 427 5.89 4.41 18.55
CA ASP A 427 5.92 3.89 19.92
C ASP A 427 4.53 3.48 20.41
N LYS A 428 3.52 4.31 20.11
CA LYS A 428 2.13 4.03 20.46
C LYS A 428 1.58 2.84 19.68
N VAL A 429 1.92 2.71 18.41
CA VAL A 429 1.45 1.63 17.54
C VAL A 429 1.98 0.27 17.99
N ILE A 430 3.28 0.18 18.31
CA ILE A 430 3.90 -1.11 18.66
C ILE A 430 3.59 -1.54 20.10
N GLN A 431 2.99 -0.66 20.91
CA GLN A 431 2.70 -0.93 22.31
C GLN A 431 1.77 -2.16 22.47
N GLY A 432 2.30 -3.25 23.02
CA GLY A 432 1.56 -4.48 23.27
C GLY A 432 1.39 -5.39 22.04
N ALA A 433 2.06 -5.09 20.91
CA ALA A 433 1.94 -5.85 19.67
C ALA A 433 2.26 -7.35 19.83
N GLU A 434 3.30 -7.67 20.61
CA GLU A 434 3.74 -9.04 20.92
C GLU A 434 2.71 -9.85 21.74
N GLN A 435 1.74 -9.18 22.37
CA GLN A 435 0.67 -9.83 23.16
C GLN A 435 -0.66 -9.91 22.38
N THR A 436 -0.69 -9.46 21.13
CA THR A 436 -1.89 -9.55 20.31
C THR A 436 -2.14 -10.99 19.82
N PRO A 437 -3.40 -11.39 19.56
CA PRO A 437 -3.72 -12.74 19.11
C PRO A 437 -3.06 -13.18 17.80
N PHE A 438 -2.68 -12.22 16.94
CA PHE A 438 -2.02 -12.48 15.67
C PHE A 438 -0.58 -11.94 15.60
N HIS A 439 0.00 -11.55 16.74
CA HIS A 439 1.38 -11.06 16.87
C HIS A 439 1.73 -9.93 15.89
N ALA A 440 0.84 -8.95 15.77
CA ALA A 440 1.03 -7.77 14.93
C ALA A 440 0.41 -6.53 15.58
N PRO A 441 0.96 -5.32 15.34
CA PRO A 441 0.34 -4.07 15.81
C PRO A 441 -1.08 -3.85 15.26
N TYR A 442 -1.35 -4.35 14.05
CA TYR A 442 -2.65 -4.26 13.39
C TYR A 442 -3.51 -5.50 13.64
N GLY A 443 -4.82 -5.32 13.82
CA GLY A 443 -5.82 -6.39 13.76
C GLY A 443 -6.35 -6.83 15.13
N ASN A 444 -6.13 -6.04 16.18
CA ASN A 444 -6.63 -6.31 17.53
C ASN A 444 -7.48 -5.18 18.14
N ASP A 445 -7.85 -4.16 17.34
CA ASP A 445 -8.94 -3.22 17.63
C ASP A 445 -10.08 -3.40 16.62
N ALA A 446 -11.35 -3.35 17.04
CA ALA A 446 -12.50 -3.45 16.14
C ALA A 446 -12.53 -2.31 15.10
N LYS A 447 -11.95 -1.15 15.43
CA LYS A 447 -11.76 -0.01 14.52
C LYS A 447 -10.64 -0.22 13.50
N ASP A 448 -9.94 -1.35 13.54
CA ASP A 448 -8.97 -1.71 12.51
C ASP A 448 -9.65 -2.15 11.21
N PHE A 449 -10.95 -2.46 11.25
CA PHE A 449 -11.67 -3.08 10.13
C PHE A 449 -12.70 -2.13 9.54
N PHE A 450 -12.36 -1.58 8.36
CA PHE A 450 -13.21 -0.72 7.54
C PHE A 450 -12.83 -0.91 6.06
N TRP A 451 -13.51 -0.22 5.15
CA TRP A 451 -13.22 -0.34 3.72
C TRP A 451 -11.77 0.09 3.41
N GLY A 452 -10.99 -0.75 2.72
CA GLY A 452 -9.59 -0.46 2.39
C GLY A 452 -8.57 -0.64 3.52
N CYS A 453 -8.99 -1.09 4.72
CA CYS A 453 -8.15 -1.11 5.92
C CYS A 453 -6.83 -1.89 5.84
N LEU A 454 -6.73 -2.92 5.00
CA LEU A 454 -5.46 -3.64 4.79
C LEU A 454 -4.41 -2.74 4.15
N ALA A 455 -4.79 -1.85 3.23
CA ALA A 455 -3.88 -0.85 2.69
C ALA A 455 -3.77 0.37 3.62
N GLU A 456 -4.92 1.01 3.88
CA GLU A 456 -4.99 2.32 4.54
C GLU A 456 -4.50 2.30 6.00
N LYS A 457 -4.67 1.17 6.69
CA LYS A 457 -4.21 1.01 8.07
C LYS A 457 -3.07 0.03 8.20
N CYS A 458 -3.24 -1.23 7.80
CA CYS A 458 -2.21 -2.25 8.03
C CYS A 458 -0.90 -1.94 7.30
N LEU A 459 -0.93 -1.77 5.97
CA LEU A 459 0.28 -1.52 5.19
C LEU A 459 0.84 -0.11 5.44
N ASN A 460 0.00 0.92 5.48
CA ASN A 460 0.49 2.29 5.71
C ASN A 460 1.03 2.50 7.12
N GLN A 461 0.52 1.80 8.13
CA GLN A 461 1.16 1.71 9.46
C GLN A 461 2.54 1.02 9.35
N GLY A 462 2.64 -0.08 8.59
CA GLY A 462 3.92 -0.73 8.31
C GLY A 462 4.94 0.20 7.63
N VAL A 463 4.49 1.01 6.66
CA VAL A 463 5.32 2.05 6.03
C VAL A 463 5.78 3.07 7.06
N SER A 464 4.90 3.58 7.92
CA SER A 464 5.27 4.51 8.99
C SER A 464 6.31 3.93 9.95
N LEU A 465 6.16 2.66 10.35
CA LEU A 465 7.13 1.97 11.20
C LEU A 465 8.48 1.78 10.50
N MET A 466 8.49 1.51 9.20
CA MET A 466 9.71 1.43 8.38
C MET A 466 10.43 2.78 8.32
N TYR A 467 9.72 3.89 8.13
CA TYR A 467 10.31 5.23 8.22
C TYR A 467 10.88 5.51 9.62
N ALA A 468 10.18 5.13 10.68
CA ALA A 468 10.68 5.27 12.05
C ALA A 468 11.98 4.48 12.27
N TYR A 469 12.07 3.26 11.73
CA TYR A 469 13.28 2.43 11.76
C TYR A 469 14.47 3.12 11.07
N ILE A 470 14.31 3.56 9.81
CA ILE A 470 15.38 4.25 9.04
C ILE A 470 15.91 5.51 9.74
N LEU A 471 15.07 6.18 10.52
CA LEU A 471 15.48 7.42 11.20
C LEU A 471 16.18 7.17 12.53
N THR A 472 16.20 5.93 13.02
CA THR A 472 16.75 5.57 14.33
C THR A 472 17.91 4.58 14.25
N HIS A 473 18.17 4.01 13.07
CA HIS A 473 19.24 3.07 12.75
C HIS A 473 19.88 3.50 11.43
#